data_AF-A3YX72-F1
#
_entry.id   AF-A3YX72-F1
#
_cell.length_a   1.000
_cell.length_b   1.000
_cell.length_c   1.000
_cell.angle_alpha   90.00
_cell.angle_beta   90.00
_cell.angle_gamma   90.00
#
_symmetry.space_group_name_H-M   'P 1'
#
loop_
_entity.id
_entity.type
_entity.pdbx_description
1 polymer ?
#
loop_
_entity_poly.entity_id
_entity_poly.type
_entity_poly.pdbx_seq_one_letter_code
_entity_poly.pdbx_strand_id
1 'polypeptide(L)' 'MIGLYDHQGVLRFAGRDTDDCLDYADLFGLGPDGYSLQPLTATVEVPHLPRAVSVGAYQST' A
#
# COMPACT_ATOMS: atom_id res chain seq x y z
N MET A 1 5.67 -2.98 2.64
CA MET A 1 4.58 -2.98 3.63
C MET A 1 3.81 -4.27 3.49
N ILE A 2 3.48 -4.89 4.61
CA ILE A 2 2.75 -6.14 4.72
C ILE A 2 1.48 -5.88 5.51
N GLY A 3 0.36 -6.45 5.08
CA GLY A 3 -0.90 -6.44 5.80
C GLY A 3 -1.13 -7.78 6.48
N LEU A 4 -1.56 -7.72 7.75
CA LEU A 4 -2.09 -8.86 8.50
C LEU A 4 -3.62 -8.84 8.44
N TYR A 5 -4.19 -9.87 7.83
CA TYR A 5 -5.63 -10.05 7.66
C TYR A 5 -6.12 -11.17 8.57
N ASP A 6 -7.27 -11.01 9.22
CA ASP A 6 -7.88 -12.08 10.01
C ASP A 6 -8.56 -13.15 9.15
N HIS A 7 -9.15 -14.16 9.80
CA HIS A 7 -9.94 -15.23 9.14
C HIS A 7 -11.18 -14.73 8.38
N GLN A 8 -11.64 -13.50 8.62
CA GLN A 8 -12.74 -12.86 7.89
C GLN A 8 -12.24 -12.04 6.70
N GLY A 9 -10.93 -11.98 6.47
CA GLY A 9 -10.30 -11.16 5.44
C GLY A 9 -10.23 -9.67 5.80
N VAL A 10 -10.40 -9.30 7.07
CA VAL A 10 -10.30 -7.92 7.54
C VAL A 10 -8.86 -7.58 7.86
N LEU A 11 -8.35 -6.49 7.29
CA LEU A 11 -7.02 -5.94 7.62
C LEU A 11 -7.02 -5.46 9.08
N ARG A 12 -6.26 -6.15 9.93
CA ARG A 12 -6.11 -5.80 11.35
C ARG A 12 -4.91 -4.88 11.57
N PHE A 13 -3.84 -5.08 10.81
CA PHE A 13 -2.59 -4.34 10.98
C PHE A 13 -1.82 -4.24 9.66
N ALA A 14 -1.10 -3.12 9.47
CA ALA A 14 -0.22 -2.89 8.33
C ALA A 14 1.20 -2.56 8.84
N GLY A 15 2.09 -3.54 8.73
CA GLY A 15 3.49 -3.43 9.14
C GLY A 15 4.40 -2.97 8.01
N ARG A 16 5.62 -2.55 8.39
CA ARG A 16 6.68 -2.24 7.42
C ARG A 16 7.11 -3.51 6.70
N ASP A 17 7.25 -4.59 7.45
CA ASP A 17 7.65 -5.92 7.03
C ASP A 17 6.84 -7.01 7.76
N THR A 18 7.27 -8.26 7.61
CA THR A 18 6.64 -9.43 8.20
C THR A 18 6.81 -9.48 9.71
N ASP A 19 7.97 -9.08 10.24
CA ASP A 19 8.27 -9.17 11.67
C ASP A 19 7.35 -8.25 12.47
N ASP A 20 7.13 -7.02 12.00
CA ASP A 20 6.13 -6.09 12.57
C ASP A 20 4.73 -6.74 12.68
N CYS A 21 4.34 -7.57 11.69
CA CYS A 21 3.05 -8.23 11.67
C CYS A 21 3.00 -9.43 12.63
N LEU A 22 4.11 -10.14 12.82
CA LEU A 22 4.21 -11.25 13.77
C LEU A 22 4.21 -10.74 15.21
N ASP A 23 4.93 -9.65 15.50
CA ASP A 23 4.90 -8.99 16.81
C ASP A 23 3.46 -8.56 17.17
N TYR A 24 2.70 -8.04 16.19
CA TYR A 24 1.28 -7.75 16.37
C TYR A 24 0.47 -9.03 16.66
N ALA A 25 0.69 -10.11 15.90
CA ALA A 25 -0.02 -11.38 16.11
C ALA A 25 0.21 -11.94 17.51
N ASP A 26 1.46 -11.92 17.99
CA ASP A 26 1.86 -12.40 19.31
C ASP A 26 1.25 -11.55 20.42
N LEU A 27 1.25 -10.22 20.28
CA LEU A 27 0.66 -9.30 21.25
C LEU A 27 -0.83 -9.57 21.50
N PHE A 28 -1.55 -10.00 20.47
CA PHE A 28 -2.99 -10.27 20.52
C PHE A 28 -3.34 -11.77 20.59
N GLY A 29 -2.33 -12.67 20.68
CA GLY A 29 -2.53 -14.11 20.77
C GLY A 29 -3.22 -14.72 19.54
N LEU A 30 -2.95 -14.18 18.34
CA LEU A 30 -3.47 -14.74 17.10
C LEU A 30 -2.70 -16.03 16.76
N GLY A 31 -3.40 -17.16 16.71
CA GLY A 31 -2.81 -18.42 16.26
C GLY A 31 -2.37 -18.36 14.79
N PRO A 32 -1.42 -19.21 14.36
CA PRO A 32 -0.87 -19.20 13.00
C PRO A 32 -1.91 -19.47 11.90
N ASP A 33 -3.01 -20.16 12.22
CA ASP A 33 -4.14 -20.39 11.30
C ASP A 33 -5.21 -19.28 11.37
N GLY A 34 -5.03 -18.29 12.25
CA GLY A 34 -5.99 -17.22 12.52
C GLY A 34 -5.78 -15.95 11.68
N TYR A 35 -4.70 -15.88 10.92
CA TYR A 35 -4.36 -14.74 10.07
C TYR A 35 -3.67 -15.13 8.77
N SER A 36 -3.62 -14.19 7.84
CA SER A 36 -2.80 -14.28 6.62
C SER A 36 -2.02 -12.98 6.42
N LEU A 37 -0.83 -13.11 5.82
CA LEU A 37 0.04 -11.99 5.51
C LEU A 37 0.05 -11.75 4.00
N GLN A 38 -0.24 -10.51 3.57
CA GLN A 38 -0.26 -10.16 2.15
C GLN A 38 0.54 -8.86 1.89
N PRO A 39 1.28 -8.77 0.77
CA PRO A 39 1.94 -7.53 0.38
C PRO A 39 0.93 -6.40 0.13
N LEU A 40 1.19 -5.22 0.69
CA LEU A 40 0.44 -4.01 0.39
C LEU A 40 1.16 -3.26 -0.75
N THR A 41 0.62 -3.34 -1.96
CA THR A 41 1.09 -2.54 -3.09
C THR A 41 0.50 -1.14 -3.00
N ALA A 42 1.29 -0.18 -2.54
CA ALA A 42 1.00 1.23 -2.73
C ALA A 42 1.32 1.64 -4.17
N THR A 43 0.58 1.12 -5.16
CA THR A 43 0.54 1.77 -6.47
C THR A 43 -0.36 2.99 -6.30
N VAL A 44 0.20 4.06 -5.75
CA VAL A 44 -0.34 5.39 -6.00
C VAL A 44 0.04 5.67 -7.44
N GLU A 45 -0.83 5.27 -8.37
CA GLU A 45 -0.72 5.75 -9.75
C GLU A 45 -0.97 7.25 -9.67
N VAL A 46 0.09 8.03 -9.53
CA VAL A 46 0.00 9.47 -9.64
C VAL A 46 -0.44 9.71 -11.08
N PRO A 47 -1.63 10.27 -11.33
CA PRO A 47 -2.01 10.62 -12.68
C PRO A 47 -0.94 11.58 -13.17
N HIS A 48 -0.16 11.14 -14.15
CA HIS A 48 0.80 11.97 -14.84
C HIS A 48 -0.03 13.00 -15.62
N LEU A 49 -0.35 14.11 -14.96
CA LEU A 49 -0.92 15.27 -15.65
C LEU A 49 0.10 15.61 -16.75
N PRO A 50 -0.30 15.62 -18.03
CA PRO A 50 0.63 16.00 -19.09
C PRO A 50 1.16 17.38 -18.76
N ARG A 51 2.48 17.54 -18.76
CA ARG A 51 3.14 18.84 -18.65
C ARG A 51 2.44 19.78 -19.63
N ALA A 52 1.84 20.86 -19.12
CA ALA A 52 1.22 21.87 -19.96
C ALA A 52 2.22 22.26 -21.05
N VAL A 53 1.88 21.99 -22.30
CA VAL A 53 2.64 22.48 -23.44
C VAL A 53 2.46 24.00 -23.41
N SER A 54 3.53 24.75 -23.12
CA SER A 54 3.54 26.17 -23.42
C SER A 54 3.46 26.29 -24.94
N VAL A 55 2.29 26.65 -25.44
CA VAL A 55 2.09 27.06 -26.82
C VAL A 55 2.82 28.39 -26.99
N GLY A 56 4.10 28.30 -27.35
CA GLY A 56 4.95 29.43 -27.70
C GLY A 56 4.39 30.13 -28.94
N ALA A 57 4.33 31.45 -28.84
CA ALA A 57 3.63 32.37 -29.73
C ALA A 57 3.92 32.20 -31.23
N TYR A 58 2.85 32.46 -31.98
CA TYR A 58 2.80 32.88 -33.38
C TYR A 58 3.90 33.90 -33.68
N GLN A 59 4.91 33.53 -34.48
CA GLN A 59 5.84 34.50 -35.06
C GLN A 59 5.40 34.79 -36.49
N SER A 60 4.86 35.99 -36.66
CA SER A 60 4.57 36.62 -37.95
C SER A 60 5.74 37.52 -38.30
N THR A 61 6.43 37.25 -39.40
CA THR A 61 6.89 38.17 -40.46
C THR A 61 7.82 37.41 -41.40
#